data_AF-A0A484D9U1-F1
#
_entry.id   AF-A0A484D9U1-F1
#
_cell.length_a   1.000
_cell.length_b   1.000
_cell.length_c   1.000
_cell.angle_alpha   90.00
_cell.angle_beta   90.00
_cell.angle_gamma   90.00
#
_symmetry.space_group_name_H-M   'P 1'
#
loop_
_entity.id
_entity.type
_entity.pdbx_description
1 polymer ?
#
loop_
_entity_poly.entity_id
_entity_poly.type
_entity_poly.pdbx_seq_one_letter_code
_entity_poly.pdbx_strand_id
1 'polypeptide(L)'
;MKMKTTEAREIQTAYQHIREHLQQEVCGMYKLLEQKQHAVAVGQAEVQRAAQHFQSVTAAADCTRGMMVQMEDETVGKKREMDIELCELSAEEKELKRQMETLGRLSPTAHSRLKEQEIEEEALSIPVTDHQGYDICGASQADMELVEEMEALREALGCADVQELVNKVVSQRATRQQLLTEVSQNEELARQEAHALAHLELQYAQLRFSAQPAATRLDEQKGTMQAKLNEEVVRVECLQAGLKQSQDMLDAVERGVNNLYFRMSCVPVEGLPRASCTESMDKLRDISARLPTLLHRASKHQPEISGLDQERVYSLLEQLNKMESRNIKRPSTPIYAIQLNDDDDEEECCPSREEIKRCSRRLIEVEQNKKSSRRAKKKE
;
A
#
# COMPACT_ATOMS: atom_id res chain seq x y z
N MET A 1 14.13 73.37 6.67
CA MET A 1 12.84 72.66 6.85
C MET A 1 12.44 71.81 5.65
N LYS A 2 12.52 72.30 4.40
CA LYS A 2 12.09 71.55 3.19
C LYS A 2 12.78 70.18 2.98
N MET A 3 14.05 70.05 3.36
CA MET A 3 14.81 68.81 3.19
C MET A 3 14.38 67.68 4.14
N LYS A 4 13.99 68.01 5.38
CA LYS A 4 13.46 67.04 6.34
C LYS A 4 12.08 66.52 5.93
N THR A 5 11.28 67.37 5.27
CA THR A 5 9.94 66.97 4.78
C THR A 5 10.00 66.10 3.53
N THR A 6 11.05 66.21 2.71
CA THR A 6 11.24 65.32 1.55
C THR A 6 11.72 63.95 2.00
N GLU A 7 12.70 63.91 2.91
CA GLU A 7 13.24 62.65 3.45
C GLU A 7 12.19 61.88 4.27
N ALA A 8 11.36 62.57 5.07
CA ALA A 8 10.23 61.94 5.75
C ALA A 8 9.19 61.34 4.79
N ARG A 9 8.98 61.98 3.63
CA ARG A 9 8.04 61.47 2.60
C ARG A 9 8.60 60.25 1.90
N GLU A 10 9.90 60.23 1.60
CA GLU A 10 10.59 59.07 1.03
C GLU A 10 10.54 57.87 1.98
N ILE A 11 10.80 58.09 3.28
CA ILE A 11 10.67 57.07 4.31
C ILE A 11 9.24 56.53 4.37
N GLN A 12 8.24 57.41 4.35
CA GLN A 12 6.83 57.00 4.36
C GLN A 12 6.47 56.15 3.13
N THR A 13 6.93 56.52 1.93
CA THR A 13 6.74 55.74 0.71
C THR A 13 7.43 54.37 0.81
N ALA A 14 8.66 54.30 1.34
CA ALA A 14 9.35 53.04 1.54
C ALA A 14 8.59 52.10 2.49
N TYR A 15 8.09 52.61 3.61
CA TYR A 15 7.26 51.81 4.53
C TYR A 15 5.95 51.33 3.91
N GLN A 16 5.32 52.16 3.08
CA GLN A 16 4.10 51.76 2.37
C GLN A 16 4.37 50.61 1.39
N HIS A 17 5.46 50.69 0.61
CA HIS A 17 5.88 49.61 -0.28
C HIS A 17 6.20 48.30 0.47
N ILE A 18 6.92 48.40 1.60
CA ILE A 18 7.21 47.24 2.44
C ILE A 18 5.91 46.60 2.95
N ARG A 19 4.94 47.42 3.39
CA ARG A 19 3.65 46.93 3.86
C ARG A 19 2.87 46.19 2.77
N GLU A 20 2.82 46.75 1.56
CA GLU A 20 2.14 46.15 0.43
C GLU A 20 2.79 44.83 0.00
N HIS A 21 4.13 44.77 -0.02
CA HIS A 21 4.86 43.55 -0.33
C HIS A 21 4.60 42.45 0.70
N LEU A 22 4.69 42.78 1.99
CA LEU A 22 4.38 41.83 3.07
C LEU A 22 2.93 41.34 3.01
N GLN A 23 1.97 42.22 2.67
CA GLN A 23 0.57 41.81 2.49
C GLN A 23 0.41 40.84 1.32
N GLN A 24 1.12 41.04 0.21
CA GLN A 24 1.11 40.12 -0.93
C GLN A 24 1.75 38.78 -0.57
N GLU A 25 2.90 38.77 0.11
CA GLU A 25 3.56 37.53 0.55
C GLU A 25 2.66 36.73 1.49
N VAL A 26 2.06 37.38 2.50
CA VAL A 26 1.14 36.74 3.44
C VAL A 26 -0.06 36.14 2.69
N CYS A 27 -0.68 36.88 1.76
CA CYS A 27 -1.75 36.35 0.93
C CYS A 27 -1.30 35.14 0.08
N GLY A 28 -0.07 35.17 -0.45
CA GLY A 28 0.52 34.07 -1.20
C GLY A 28 0.73 32.82 -0.35
N MET A 29 1.23 33.00 0.88
CA MET A 29 1.43 31.91 1.84
C MET A 29 0.11 31.24 2.22
N TYR A 30 -0.95 32.01 2.47
CA TYR A 30 -2.26 31.43 2.79
C TYR A 30 -2.82 30.57 1.65
N LYS A 31 -2.70 31.03 0.40
CA LYS A 31 -3.11 30.23 -0.77
C LYS A 31 -2.30 28.94 -0.92
N LEU A 32 -0.99 29.02 -0.71
CA LEU A 32 -0.13 27.84 -0.76
C LEU A 32 -0.46 26.84 0.36
N LEU A 33 -0.75 27.35 1.56
CA LEU A 33 -1.15 26.53 2.69
C LEU A 33 -2.47 25.80 2.41
N GLU A 34 -3.47 26.50 1.86
CA GLU A 34 -4.76 25.91 1.48
C GLU A 34 -4.58 24.81 0.42
N GLN A 35 -3.75 25.05 -0.61
CA GLN A 35 -3.43 24.03 -1.62
C GLN A 35 -2.76 22.80 -1.01
N LYS A 36 -1.80 22.99 -0.09
CA LYS A 36 -1.13 21.87 0.60
C LYS A 36 -2.09 21.12 1.51
N GLN A 37 -2.98 21.82 2.22
CA GLN A 37 -3.99 21.20 3.07
C GLN A 37 -4.98 20.36 2.25
N HIS A 38 -5.40 20.85 1.09
CA HIS A 38 -6.24 20.09 0.16
C HIS A 38 -5.52 18.83 -0.36
N ALA A 39 -4.25 18.97 -0.79
CA ALA A 39 -3.47 17.83 -1.26
C ALA A 39 -3.28 16.75 -0.19
N VAL A 40 -3.07 17.15 1.07
CA VAL A 40 -3.00 16.22 2.21
C VAL A 40 -4.34 15.52 2.43
N ALA A 41 -5.46 16.24 2.38
CA ALA A 41 -6.79 15.65 2.55
C ALA A 41 -7.10 14.62 1.45
N VAL A 42 -6.76 14.92 0.19
CA VAL A 42 -6.90 13.97 -0.93
C VAL A 42 -6.02 12.75 -0.72
N GLY A 43 -4.75 12.94 -0.37
CA GLY A 43 -3.81 11.83 -0.11
C GLY A 43 -4.28 10.94 1.05
N GLN A 44 -4.83 11.53 2.12
CA GLN A 44 -5.40 10.76 3.23
C GLN A 44 -6.60 9.91 2.79
N ALA A 45 -7.49 10.47 1.96
CA ALA A 45 -8.64 9.73 1.42
C ALA A 45 -8.22 8.59 0.46
N GLU A 46 -7.13 8.76 -0.28
CA GLU A 46 -6.55 7.70 -1.12
C GLU A 46 -5.94 6.57 -0.29
N VAL A 47 -5.15 6.91 0.74
CA VAL A 47 -4.58 5.92 1.67
C VAL A 47 -5.69 5.15 2.38
N GLN A 48 -6.76 5.82 2.81
CA GLN A 48 -7.89 5.16 3.44
C GLN A 48 -8.61 4.20 2.49
N ARG A 49 -8.83 4.58 1.22
CA ARG A 49 -9.38 3.68 0.20
C ARG A 49 -8.48 2.48 -0.06
N ALA A 50 -7.18 2.69 -0.16
CA ALA A 50 -6.22 1.59 -0.33
C ALA A 50 -6.25 0.62 0.86
N ALA A 51 -6.29 1.13 2.09
CA ALA A 51 -6.39 0.31 3.30
C ALA A 51 -7.68 -0.55 3.32
N GLN A 52 -8.82 0.02 2.93
CA GLN A 52 -10.08 -0.72 2.80
C GLN A 52 -9.98 -1.83 1.74
N HIS A 53 -9.35 -1.54 0.61
CA HIS A 53 -9.13 -2.54 -0.43
C HIS A 53 -8.24 -3.69 0.07
N PHE A 54 -7.13 -3.40 0.76
CA PHE A 54 -6.28 -4.44 1.33
C PHE A 54 -7.01 -5.31 2.36
N GLN A 55 -7.84 -4.71 3.22
CA GLN A 55 -8.66 -5.46 4.17
C GLN A 55 -9.64 -6.41 3.46
N SER A 56 -10.32 -5.92 2.41
CA SER A 56 -11.24 -6.74 1.61
C SER A 56 -10.52 -7.91 0.92
N VAL A 57 -9.37 -7.66 0.30
CA VAL A 57 -8.57 -8.70 -0.35
C VAL A 57 -8.07 -9.74 0.67
N THR A 58 -7.63 -9.30 1.84
CA THR A 58 -7.18 -10.20 2.91
C THR A 58 -8.34 -11.09 3.39
N ALA A 59 -9.51 -10.52 3.62
CA ALA A 59 -10.70 -11.29 4.01
C ALA A 59 -11.12 -12.32 2.94
N ALA A 60 -11.06 -11.94 1.66
CA ALA A 60 -11.34 -12.86 0.55
C ALA A 60 -10.31 -14.01 0.48
N ALA A 61 -9.03 -13.72 0.70
CA ALA A 61 -7.96 -14.71 0.73
C ALA A 61 -8.12 -15.68 1.91
N ASP A 62 -8.45 -15.18 3.10
CA ASP A 62 -8.70 -16.03 4.27
C ASP A 62 -9.95 -16.91 4.09
N CYS A 63 -11.02 -16.38 3.48
CA CYS A 63 -12.20 -17.17 3.14
C CYS A 63 -11.85 -18.32 2.17
N THR A 64 -11.10 -18.00 1.11
CA THR A 64 -10.65 -18.99 0.12
C THR A 64 -9.77 -20.06 0.75
N ARG A 65 -8.84 -19.65 1.62
CA ARG A 65 -7.98 -20.58 2.36
C ARG A 65 -8.80 -21.49 3.28
N GLY A 66 -9.82 -20.96 3.95
CA GLY A 66 -10.74 -21.75 4.77
C GLY A 66 -11.49 -22.81 3.95
N MET A 67 -12.01 -22.44 2.78
CA MET A 67 -12.68 -23.38 1.87
C MET A 67 -11.73 -24.46 1.35
N MET A 68 -10.48 -24.11 1.04
CA MET A 68 -9.46 -25.09 0.61
C MET A 68 -9.14 -26.11 1.70
N VAL A 69 -8.96 -25.67 2.94
CA VAL A 69 -8.69 -26.57 4.08
C VAL A 69 -9.88 -27.50 4.31
N GLN A 70 -11.12 -26.97 4.24
CA GLN A 70 -12.31 -27.79 4.37
C GLN A 70 -12.38 -28.86 3.27
N MET A 71 -12.12 -28.49 2.01
CA MET A 71 -12.09 -29.43 0.91
C MET A 71 -11.00 -30.49 1.13
N GLU A 72 -9.80 -30.10 1.58
CA GLU A 72 -8.71 -31.03 1.88
C GLU A 72 -9.14 -32.05 2.94
N ASP A 73 -9.74 -31.61 4.05
CA ASP A 73 -10.24 -32.48 5.11
C ASP A 73 -11.30 -33.46 4.60
N GLU A 74 -12.24 -33.00 3.77
CA GLU A 74 -13.25 -33.85 3.13
C GLU A 74 -12.62 -34.90 2.20
N THR A 75 -11.62 -34.52 1.40
CA THR A 75 -10.92 -35.48 0.52
C THR A 75 -10.11 -36.50 1.30
N VAL A 76 -9.45 -36.09 2.38
CA VAL A 76 -8.72 -36.98 3.29
C VAL A 76 -9.68 -37.93 3.99
N GLY A 77 -10.84 -37.44 4.42
CA GLY A 77 -11.91 -38.27 4.99
C GLY A 77 -12.36 -39.37 4.04
N LYS A 78 -12.76 -39.02 2.81
CA LYS A 78 -13.16 -39.98 1.77
C LYS A 78 -12.05 -40.99 1.44
N LYS A 79 -10.79 -40.55 1.40
CA LYS A 79 -9.66 -41.44 1.15
C LYS A 79 -9.52 -42.48 2.27
N ARG A 80 -9.69 -42.07 3.54
CA ARG A 80 -9.65 -43.00 4.67
C ARG A 80 -10.79 -44.02 4.61
N GLU A 81 -12.00 -43.60 4.25
CA GLU A 81 -13.14 -44.51 4.07
C GLU A 81 -12.84 -45.55 2.98
N MET A 82 -12.37 -45.11 1.82
CA MET A 82 -11.98 -45.99 0.72
C MET A 82 -10.84 -46.95 1.11
N ASP A 83 -9.86 -46.48 1.88
CA ASP A 83 -8.76 -47.32 2.39
C ASP A 83 -9.28 -48.40 3.37
N ILE A 84 -10.31 -48.10 4.18
CA ILE A 84 -10.98 -49.06 5.05
C ILE A 84 -11.71 -50.12 4.22
N GLU A 85 -12.51 -49.71 3.24
CA GLU A 85 -13.24 -50.61 2.33
C GLU A 85 -12.28 -51.56 1.59
N LEU A 86 -11.15 -51.04 1.10
CA LEU A 86 -10.09 -51.84 0.47
C LEU A 86 -9.48 -52.88 1.44
N CYS A 87 -9.30 -52.53 2.71
CA CYS A 87 -8.81 -53.46 3.71
C CYS A 87 -9.82 -54.57 4.00
N GLU A 88 -11.12 -54.24 4.07
CA GLU A 88 -12.20 -55.21 4.26
C GLU A 88 -12.29 -56.18 3.07
N LEU A 89 -12.33 -55.66 1.84
CA LEU A 89 -12.32 -56.50 0.63
C LEU A 89 -11.08 -57.39 0.54
N SER A 90 -9.91 -56.89 0.92
CA SER A 90 -8.67 -57.70 0.96
C SER A 90 -8.75 -58.81 2.02
N ALA A 91 -9.44 -58.57 3.15
CA ALA A 91 -9.65 -59.59 4.18
C ALA A 91 -10.63 -60.67 3.69
N GLU A 92 -11.73 -60.27 3.04
CA GLU A 92 -12.68 -61.18 2.41
C GLU A 92 -12.04 -62.04 1.32
N GLU A 93 -11.22 -61.45 0.44
CA GLU A 93 -10.48 -62.18 -0.60
C GLU A 93 -9.56 -63.24 0.01
N LYS A 94 -8.83 -62.88 1.08
CA LYS A 94 -7.95 -63.83 1.80
C LYS A 94 -8.73 -64.96 2.44
N GLU A 95 -9.92 -64.69 2.98
CA GLU A 95 -10.79 -65.71 3.56
C GLU A 95 -11.38 -66.63 2.49
N LEU A 96 -11.85 -66.08 1.37
CA LEU A 96 -12.36 -66.84 0.23
C LEU A 96 -11.27 -67.77 -0.33
N LYS A 97 -10.04 -67.26 -0.43
CA LYS A 97 -8.87 -68.04 -0.86
C LYS A 97 -8.58 -69.20 0.10
N ARG A 98 -8.68 -68.98 1.41
CA ARG A 98 -8.57 -70.06 2.40
C ARG A 98 -9.67 -71.11 2.23
N GLN A 99 -10.92 -70.67 2.04
CA GLN A 99 -12.05 -71.57 1.81
C GLN A 99 -11.86 -72.42 0.55
N MET A 100 -11.40 -71.82 -0.55
CA MET A 100 -11.04 -72.55 -1.78
C MET A 100 -9.90 -73.55 -1.56
N GLU A 101 -8.86 -73.20 -0.80
CA GLU A 101 -7.77 -74.13 -0.48
C GLU A 101 -8.25 -75.31 0.39
N THR A 102 -9.20 -75.09 1.29
CA THR A 102 -9.82 -76.18 2.08
C THR A 102 -10.77 -77.05 1.25
N LEU A 103 -11.56 -76.46 0.35
CA LEU A 103 -12.44 -77.19 -0.59
C LEU A 103 -11.63 -77.96 -1.64
N GLY A 104 -10.55 -77.37 -2.14
CA GLY A 104 -9.60 -78.01 -3.06
C GLY A 104 -8.82 -79.16 -2.43
N ARG A 105 -8.70 -79.20 -1.10
CA ARG A 105 -8.18 -80.36 -0.36
C ARG A 105 -9.23 -81.46 -0.09
N LEU A 106 -10.52 -81.17 -0.26
CA LEU A 106 -11.63 -82.10 0.00
C LEU A 106 -12.28 -82.71 -1.24
N SER A 107 -11.80 -82.43 -2.46
CA SER A 107 -12.35 -83.08 -3.67
C SER A 107 -11.32 -83.28 -4.79
N PRO A 108 -11.00 -84.54 -5.13
CA PRO A 108 -10.43 -84.89 -6.42
C PRO A 108 -11.36 -85.84 -7.18
N THR A 109 -12.65 -85.52 -7.35
CA THR A 109 -13.48 -86.30 -8.28
C THR A 109 -14.68 -85.52 -8.81
N ALA A 110 -14.57 -84.93 -10.00
CA ALA A 110 -15.68 -84.84 -10.96
C ALA A 110 -15.16 -84.37 -12.33
N HIS A 111 -14.99 -85.35 -13.20
CA HIS A 111 -14.89 -85.23 -14.63
C HIS A 111 -16.11 -84.51 -15.26
N SER A 112 -15.83 -83.76 -16.34
CA SER A 112 -16.42 -83.95 -17.67
C SER A 112 -17.89 -83.58 -17.92
N ARG A 113 -18.08 -82.91 -19.08
CA ARG A 113 -19.28 -82.78 -19.93
C ARG A 113 -20.33 -81.76 -19.49
N LEU A 114 -20.56 -80.79 -20.39
CA LEU A 114 -21.82 -80.50 -21.11
C LEU A 114 -21.54 -79.24 -21.97
N LYS A 115 -21.23 -79.38 -23.27
CA LYS A 115 -22.15 -79.37 -24.43
C LYS A 115 -23.02 -78.12 -24.54
N GLU A 116 -22.74 -77.39 -25.63
CA GLU A 116 -23.65 -76.69 -26.56
C GLU A 116 -25.13 -76.64 -26.20
N GLN A 117 -25.70 -75.44 -26.23
CA GLN A 117 -27.03 -75.26 -26.78
C GLN A 117 -27.15 -73.86 -27.42
N GLU A 118 -27.06 -73.85 -28.74
CA GLU A 118 -27.66 -72.85 -29.62
C GLU A 118 -29.18 -72.83 -29.38
N ILE A 119 -29.79 -71.64 -29.39
CA ILE A 119 -31.23 -71.48 -29.58
C ILE A 119 -31.41 -70.47 -30.70
N GLU A 120 -31.90 -71.00 -31.81
CA GLU A 120 -32.40 -70.36 -33.01
C GLU A 120 -33.94 -70.32 -32.95
N GLU A 121 -34.54 -69.41 -33.73
CA GLU A 121 -35.97 -69.29 -34.09
C GLU A 121 -36.96 -68.91 -32.95
N GLU A 122 -38.01 -68.11 -33.16
CA GLU A 122 -38.98 -68.25 -34.23
C GLU A 122 -39.81 -66.97 -34.40
N ALA A 123 -40.01 -66.57 -35.66
CA ALA A 123 -40.96 -65.56 -36.09
C ALA A 123 -42.33 -66.21 -36.29
N LEU A 124 -43.40 -65.59 -35.79
CA LEU A 124 -44.77 -65.98 -36.13
C LEU A 124 -45.62 -64.76 -36.50
N SER A 125 -46.34 -64.93 -37.60
CA SER A 125 -47.19 -63.96 -38.28
C SER A 125 -48.67 -64.35 -38.14
N ILE A 126 -49.56 -63.33 -38.19
CA ILE A 126 -50.97 -63.34 -38.71
C ILE A 126 -52.03 -64.00 -37.78
N PRO A 127 -53.33 -63.54 -37.69
CA PRO A 127 -54.13 -62.92 -38.75
C PRO A 127 -55.00 -61.69 -38.45
N VAL A 128 -55.35 -61.03 -39.55
CA VAL A 128 -56.48 -60.13 -39.78
C VAL A 128 -57.80 -60.92 -39.76
N THR A 129 -58.82 -60.40 -39.08
CA THR A 129 -60.22 -60.75 -39.37
C THR A 129 -61.10 -59.50 -39.22
N ASP A 130 -61.68 -59.04 -40.33
CA ASP A 130 -62.84 -58.16 -40.36
C ASP A 130 -64.02 -58.85 -39.68
N HIS A 131 -64.88 -58.11 -38.96
CA HIS A 131 -66.33 -58.33 -38.95
C HIS A 131 -67.07 -57.04 -38.56
N GLN A 132 -68.09 -56.74 -39.36
CA GLN A 132 -68.95 -55.56 -39.36
C GLN A 132 -70.25 -55.88 -38.62
N GLY A 133 -70.74 -54.97 -37.77
CA GLY A 133 -72.06 -55.08 -37.12
C GLY A 133 -72.49 -53.79 -36.42
N TYR A 134 -73.49 -53.10 -37.00
CA TYR A 134 -74.35 -52.09 -36.37
C TYR A 134 -75.04 -52.72 -35.11
N ASP A 135 -75.47 -52.04 -34.04
CA ASP A 135 -76.16 -50.77 -33.95
C ASP A 135 -76.19 -50.25 -32.48
N ILE A 136 -76.45 -48.95 -32.39
CA ILE A 136 -76.56 -47.98 -31.28
C ILE A 136 -76.93 -48.51 -29.88
N CYS A 137 -76.06 -48.23 -28.89
CA CYS A 137 -76.47 -47.93 -27.52
C CYS A 137 -75.41 -47.09 -26.75
N GLY A 138 -75.47 -45.76 -26.86
CA GLY A 138 -75.23 -44.85 -25.73
C GLY A 138 -73.82 -44.68 -25.12
N ALA A 139 -72.73 -44.87 -25.86
CA ALA A 139 -71.41 -44.23 -25.67
C ALA A 139 -70.62 -44.48 -26.96
N SER A 140 -69.86 -43.50 -27.47
CA SER A 140 -69.08 -43.71 -28.70
C SER A 140 -68.08 -44.85 -28.48
N GLN A 141 -67.80 -45.70 -29.48
CA GLN A 141 -66.76 -46.74 -29.35
C GLN A 141 -65.42 -46.16 -28.88
N ALA A 142 -65.12 -44.92 -29.29
CA ALA A 142 -63.98 -44.13 -28.83
C ALA A 142 -64.05 -43.76 -27.33
N ASP A 143 -65.24 -43.62 -26.76
CA ASP A 143 -65.40 -43.31 -25.33
C ASP A 143 -65.11 -44.56 -24.46
N MET A 144 -65.42 -45.76 -24.97
CA MET A 144 -65.07 -47.01 -24.27
C MET A 144 -63.56 -47.27 -24.31
N GLU A 145 -62.91 -47.10 -25.47
CA GLU A 145 -61.45 -47.21 -25.61
C GLU A 145 -60.72 -46.21 -24.68
N LEU A 146 -61.20 -44.96 -24.61
CA LEU A 146 -60.64 -43.94 -23.72
C LEU A 146 -60.76 -44.34 -22.24
N VAL A 147 -61.88 -44.93 -21.83
CA VAL A 147 -62.08 -45.39 -20.45
C VAL A 147 -61.11 -46.53 -20.14
N GLU A 148 -60.95 -47.51 -21.04
CA GLU A 148 -59.99 -48.61 -20.86
C GLU A 148 -58.55 -48.10 -20.74
N GLU A 149 -58.13 -47.15 -21.58
CA GLU A 149 -56.81 -46.52 -21.49
C GLU A 149 -56.61 -45.76 -20.18
N MET A 150 -57.64 -45.06 -19.70
CA MET A 150 -57.61 -44.36 -18.41
C MET A 150 -57.51 -45.34 -17.23
N GLU A 151 -58.19 -46.49 -17.29
CA GLU A 151 -58.09 -47.52 -16.26
C GLU A 151 -56.71 -48.19 -16.25
N ALA A 152 -56.15 -48.48 -17.44
CA ALA A 152 -54.81 -49.02 -17.58
C ALA A 152 -53.74 -48.04 -17.05
N LEU A 153 -53.88 -46.74 -17.34
CA LEU A 153 -53.02 -45.69 -16.79
C LEU A 153 -53.17 -45.54 -15.27
N ARG A 154 -54.41 -45.64 -14.76
CA ARG A 154 -54.70 -45.62 -13.31
C ARG A 154 -53.98 -46.77 -12.60
N GLU A 155 -54.06 -47.98 -13.17
CA GLU A 155 -53.41 -49.17 -12.62
C GLU A 155 -51.87 -49.08 -12.71
N ALA A 156 -51.32 -48.67 -13.85
CA ALA A 156 -49.89 -48.51 -14.04
C ALA A 156 -49.26 -47.46 -13.12
N LEU A 157 -50.00 -46.40 -12.78
CA LEU A 157 -49.54 -45.32 -11.89
C LEU A 157 -49.99 -45.51 -10.42
N GLY A 158 -50.69 -46.60 -10.12
CA GLY A 158 -51.18 -46.93 -8.78
C GLY A 158 -52.06 -45.83 -8.17
N CYS A 159 -52.95 -45.24 -8.97
CA CYS A 159 -53.84 -44.17 -8.53
C CYS A 159 -55.15 -44.74 -7.96
N ALA A 160 -55.61 -44.24 -6.82
CA ALA A 160 -56.85 -44.71 -6.19
C ALA A 160 -58.10 -44.19 -6.90
N ASP A 161 -58.03 -43.01 -7.52
CA ASP A 161 -59.12 -42.40 -8.27
C ASP A 161 -58.61 -41.64 -9.52
N VAL A 162 -59.56 -41.22 -10.36
CA VAL A 162 -59.28 -40.48 -11.60
C VAL A 162 -58.67 -39.09 -11.31
N GLN A 163 -58.98 -38.48 -10.17
CA GLN A 163 -58.46 -37.16 -9.82
C GLN A 163 -56.98 -37.25 -9.45
N GLU A 164 -56.56 -38.29 -8.73
CA GLU A 164 -55.16 -38.60 -8.41
C GLU A 164 -54.37 -38.89 -9.70
N LEU A 165 -54.97 -39.64 -10.64
CA LEU A 165 -54.38 -39.88 -11.96
C LEU A 165 -54.13 -38.57 -12.72
N VAL A 166 -55.13 -37.69 -12.81
CA VAL A 166 -55.00 -36.39 -13.47
C VAL A 166 -53.91 -35.55 -12.79
N ASN A 167 -53.89 -35.50 -11.45
CA ASN A 167 -52.89 -34.76 -10.70
C ASN A 167 -51.46 -35.29 -10.92
N LYS A 168 -51.28 -36.63 -10.92
CA LYS A 168 -49.97 -37.24 -11.20
C LYS A 168 -49.52 -36.96 -12.64
N VAL A 169 -50.39 -37.10 -13.63
CA VAL A 169 -50.04 -36.82 -15.04
C VAL A 169 -49.67 -35.34 -15.24
N VAL A 170 -50.42 -34.41 -14.63
CA VAL A 170 -50.10 -32.97 -14.67
C VAL A 170 -48.75 -32.69 -13.99
N SER A 171 -48.47 -33.31 -12.84
CA SER A 171 -47.20 -33.15 -12.12
C SER A 171 -46.00 -33.74 -12.90
N GLN A 172 -46.17 -34.90 -13.53
CA GLN A 172 -45.15 -35.51 -14.39
C GLN A 172 -44.87 -34.66 -15.62
N ARG A 173 -45.91 -34.08 -16.23
CA ARG A 173 -45.76 -33.16 -17.35
C ARG A 173 -44.98 -31.90 -16.95
N ALA A 174 -45.30 -31.32 -15.79
CA ALA A 174 -44.58 -30.16 -15.25
C ALA A 174 -43.10 -30.51 -14.97
N THR A 175 -42.85 -31.65 -14.33
CA THR A 175 -41.49 -32.14 -14.04
C THR A 175 -40.70 -32.38 -15.32
N ARG A 176 -41.31 -33.01 -16.33
CA ARG A 176 -40.69 -33.22 -17.65
C ARG A 176 -40.33 -31.89 -18.32
N GLN A 177 -41.21 -30.89 -18.26
CA GLN A 177 -40.96 -29.58 -18.84
C GLN A 177 -39.82 -28.85 -18.11
N GLN A 178 -39.74 -28.96 -16.78
CA GLN A 178 -38.62 -28.45 -16.00
C GLN A 178 -37.31 -29.13 -16.39
N LEU A 179 -37.28 -30.47 -16.44
CA LEU A 179 -36.09 -31.23 -16.84
C LEU A 179 -35.61 -30.85 -18.24
N LEU A 180 -36.52 -30.69 -19.21
CA LEU A 180 -36.14 -30.24 -20.56
C LEU A 180 -35.50 -28.84 -20.56
N THR A 181 -35.97 -27.96 -19.68
CA THR A 181 -35.41 -26.62 -19.52
C THR A 181 -34.02 -26.69 -18.89
N GLU A 182 -33.84 -27.50 -17.84
CA GLU A 182 -32.55 -27.71 -17.17
C GLU A 182 -31.52 -28.35 -18.10
N VAL A 183 -31.92 -29.35 -18.90
CA VAL A 183 -31.05 -29.96 -19.92
C VAL A 183 -30.57 -28.92 -20.93
N SER A 184 -31.47 -28.07 -21.44
CA SER A 184 -31.10 -27.00 -22.38
C SER A 184 -30.13 -25.97 -21.76
N GLN A 185 -30.32 -25.61 -20.49
CA GLN A 185 -29.41 -24.71 -19.77
C GLN A 185 -28.03 -25.35 -19.57
N ASN A 186 -27.96 -26.63 -19.22
CA ASN A 186 -26.70 -27.34 -19.07
C ASN A 186 -25.95 -27.47 -20.40
N GLU A 187 -26.64 -27.71 -21.50
CA GLU A 187 -26.03 -27.73 -22.84
C GLU A 187 -25.45 -26.36 -23.24
N GLU A 188 -26.12 -25.27 -22.85
CA GLU A 188 -25.61 -23.90 -23.06
C GLU A 188 -24.36 -23.64 -22.22
N LEU A 189 -24.39 -23.99 -20.93
CA LEU A 189 -23.22 -23.86 -20.05
C LEU A 189 -22.03 -24.67 -20.56
N ALA A 190 -22.26 -25.92 -20.98
CA ALA A 190 -21.21 -26.77 -21.54
C ALA A 190 -20.58 -26.14 -22.80
N ARG A 191 -21.38 -25.50 -23.67
CA ARG A 191 -20.86 -24.76 -24.83
C ARG A 191 -20.03 -23.53 -24.42
N GLN A 192 -20.47 -22.79 -23.40
CA GLN A 192 -19.74 -21.63 -22.90
C GLN A 192 -18.41 -22.03 -22.28
N GLU A 193 -18.39 -23.11 -21.48
CA GLU A 193 -17.16 -23.65 -20.89
C GLU A 193 -16.19 -24.17 -21.95
N ALA A 194 -16.69 -24.88 -22.97
CA ALA A 194 -15.86 -25.34 -24.08
C ALA A 194 -15.21 -24.16 -24.85
N HIS A 195 -15.96 -23.08 -25.07
CA HIS A 195 -15.41 -21.87 -25.68
C HIS A 195 -14.36 -21.19 -24.78
N ALA A 196 -14.62 -21.10 -23.47
CA ALA A 196 -13.68 -20.54 -22.51
C ALA A 196 -12.37 -21.36 -22.45
N LEU A 197 -12.47 -22.69 -22.48
CA LEU A 197 -11.33 -23.61 -22.53
C LEU A 197 -10.50 -23.36 -23.80
N ALA A 198 -11.12 -23.34 -24.97
CA ALA A 198 -10.43 -23.11 -26.24
C ALA A 198 -9.72 -21.74 -26.28
N HIS A 199 -10.34 -20.70 -25.70
CA HIS A 199 -9.72 -19.39 -25.57
C HIS A 199 -8.50 -19.42 -24.63
N LEU A 200 -8.59 -20.11 -23.50
CA LEU A 200 -7.48 -20.28 -22.56
C LEU A 200 -6.32 -21.06 -23.18
N GLU A 201 -6.62 -22.13 -23.92
CA GLU A 201 -5.61 -22.93 -24.63
C GLU A 201 -4.87 -22.09 -25.68
N LEU A 202 -5.59 -21.21 -26.40
CA LEU A 202 -4.98 -20.27 -27.33
C LEU A 202 -4.04 -19.28 -26.62
N GLN A 203 -4.47 -18.69 -25.50
CA GLN A 203 -3.64 -17.79 -24.70
C GLN A 203 -2.40 -18.49 -24.15
N TYR A 204 -2.55 -19.73 -23.67
CA TYR A 204 -1.45 -20.54 -23.19
C TYR A 204 -0.45 -20.84 -24.31
N ALA A 205 -0.92 -21.20 -25.51
CA ALA A 205 -0.06 -21.42 -26.67
C ALA A 205 0.68 -20.13 -27.07
N GLN A 206 0.00 -18.98 -27.07
CA GLN A 206 0.64 -17.69 -27.32
C GLN A 206 1.74 -17.39 -26.30
N LEU A 207 1.49 -17.61 -25.01
CA LEU A 207 2.51 -17.43 -23.97
C LEU A 207 3.69 -18.40 -24.16
N ARG A 208 3.40 -19.69 -24.39
CA ARG A 208 4.40 -20.75 -24.57
C ARG A 208 5.28 -20.56 -25.79
N PHE A 209 4.72 -20.02 -26.88
CA PHE A 209 5.41 -19.84 -28.16
C PHE A 209 5.70 -18.38 -28.51
N SER A 210 5.41 -17.42 -27.61
CA SER A 210 5.81 -16.02 -27.80
C SER A 210 7.33 -15.91 -27.76
N ALA A 211 7.90 -15.36 -28.83
CA ALA A 211 9.34 -15.26 -29.05
C ALA A 211 10.04 -14.18 -28.20
N GLN A 212 9.37 -13.56 -27.23
CA GLN A 212 10.03 -12.65 -26.29
C GLN A 212 10.67 -13.48 -25.17
N PRO A 213 12.00 -13.48 -25.02
CA PRO A 213 12.63 -14.19 -23.92
C PRO A 213 12.09 -13.64 -22.61
N ALA A 214 11.51 -14.49 -21.76
CA ALA A 214 11.04 -14.08 -20.44
C ALA A 214 12.12 -13.29 -19.65
N ALA A 215 13.39 -13.54 -19.96
CA ALA A 215 14.56 -12.79 -19.47
C ALA A 215 14.51 -11.29 -19.78
N THR A 216 14.20 -10.85 -21.01
CA THR A 216 14.24 -9.42 -21.36
C THR A 216 13.14 -8.64 -20.64
N ARG A 217 11.94 -9.23 -20.51
CA ARG A 217 10.83 -8.62 -19.77
C ARG A 217 11.12 -8.53 -18.27
N LEU A 218 11.77 -9.56 -17.69
CA LEU A 218 12.19 -9.54 -16.28
C LEU A 218 13.29 -8.52 -16.02
N ASP A 219 14.26 -8.38 -16.94
CA ASP A 219 15.33 -7.40 -16.82
C ASP A 219 14.82 -5.96 -16.95
N GLU A 220 13.88 -5.70 -17.87
CA GLU A 220 13.20 -4.40 -17.95
C GLU A 220 12.42 -4.10 -16.66
N GLN A 221 11.66 -5.06 -16.15
CA GLN A 221 10.91 -4.89 -14.91
C GLN A 221 11.85 -4.66 -13.72
N LYS A 222 12.96 -5.39 -13.63
CA LYS A 222 14.01 -5.19 -12.63
C LYS A 222 14.63 -3.79 -12.74
N GLY A 223 14.94 -3.33 -13.95
CA GLY A 223 15.45 -1.99 -14.20
C GLY A 223 14.48 -0.90 -13.72
N THR A 224 13.19 -1.04 -14.02
CA THR A 224 12.18 -0.07 -13.55
C THR A 224 12.02 -0.07 -12.03
N MET A 225 12.07 -1.24 -11.38
CA MET A 225 12.02 -1.33 -9.92
C MET A 225 13.27 -0.75 -9.27
N GLN A 226 14.45 -0.99 -9.85
CA GLN A 226 15.71 -0.41 -9.37
C GLN A 226 15.71 1.12 -9.50
N ALA A 227 15.20 1.66 -10.61
CA ALA A 227 15.09 3.10 -10.79
C ALA A 227 14.17 3.74 -9.74
N LYS A 228 13.01 3.14 -9.46
CA LYS A 228 12.10 3.59 -8.40
C LYS A 228 12.72 3.51 -7.01
N LEU A 229 13.48 2.44 -6.74
CA LEU A 229 14.20 2.30 -5.48
C LEU A 229 15.22 3.42 -5.29
N ASN A 230 15.99 3.73 -6.34
CA ASN A 230 16.99 4.81 -6.28
C ASN A 230 16.33 6.18 -6.08
N GLU A 231 15.22 6.47 -6.75
CA GLU A 231 14.44 7.70 -6.56
C GLU A 231 13.96 7.82 -5.10
N GLU A 232 13.46 6.72 -4.54
CA GLU A 232 12.97 6.68 -3.16
C GLU A 232 14.11 6.84 -2.14
N VAL A 233 15.29 6.27 -2.39
CA VAL A 233 16.48 6.48 -1.56
C VAL A 233 16.87 7.95 -1.53
N VAL A 234 16.97 8.60 -2.69
CA VAL A 234 17.29 10.04 -2.77
C VAL A 234 16.23 10.89 -2.05
N ARG A 235 14.95 10.52 -2.20
CA ARG A 235 13.84 11.18 -1.50
C ARG A 235 13.98 11.07 0.02
N VAL A 236 14.33 9.89 0.52
CA VAL A 236 14.53 9.64 1.96
C VAL A 236 15.74 10.42 2.48
N GLU A 237 16.87 10.42 1.77
CA GLU A 237 18.06 11.19 2.14
C GLU A 237 17.76 12.69 2.24
N CYS A 238 17.02 13.24 1.27
CA CYS A 238 16.60 14.65 1.31
C CYS A 238 15.71 14.95 2.53
N LEU A 239 14.78 14.06 2.86
CA LEU A 239 13.92 14.23 4.04
C LEU A 239 14.70 14.11 5.34
N GLN A 240 15.67 13.20 5.42
CA GLN A 240 16.55 13.07 6.57
C GLN A 240 17.43 14.31 6.76
N ALA A 241 17.97 14.87 5.68
CA ALA A 241 18.72 16.13 5.73
C ALA A 241 17.85 17.29 6.22
N GLY A 242 16.61 17.40 5.73
CA GLY A 242 15.66 18.41 6.19
C GLY A 242 15.23 18.24 7.65
N LEU A 243 15.04 16.99 8.10
CA LEU A 243 14.77 16.68 9.50
C LEU A 243 15.93 17.09 10.40
N LYS A 244 17.16 16.74 10.01
CA LYS A 244 18.37 17.10 10.76
C LYS A 244 18.51 18.62 10.87
N GLN A 245 18.31 19.36 9.78
CA GLN A 245 18.32 20.82 9.81
C GLN A 245 17.27 21.39 10.77
N SER A 246 16.08 20.81 10.81
CA SER A 246 14.99 21.24 11.70
C SER A 246 15.33 20.94 13.17
N GLN A 247 15.94 19.79 13.46
CA GLN A 247 16.43 19.42 14.78
C GLN A 247 17.54 20.37 15.25
N ASP A 248 18.53 20.64 14.40
CA ASP A 248 19.62 21.59 14.71
C ASP A 248 19.10 23.00 15.03
N MET A 249 18.06 23.44 14.30
CA MET A 249 17.38 24.71 14.55
C MET A 249 16.65 24.70 15.90
N LEU A 250 15.91 23.63 16.21
CA LEU A 250 15.22 23.48 17.49
C LEU A 250 16.20 23.50 18.66
N ASP A 251 17.31 22.78 18.56
CA ASP A 251 18.38 22.77 19.55
C ASP A 251 19.01 24.17 19.73
N ALA A 252 19.18 24.92 18.64
CA ALA A 252 19.66 26.30 18.71
C ALA A 252 18.68 27.21 19.45
N VAL A 253 17.37 27.09 19.18
CA VAL A 253 16.33 27.84 19.88
C VAL A 253 16.28 27.46 21.36
N GLU A 254 16.28 26.17 21.69
CA GLU A 254 16.27 25.70 23.07
C GLU A 254 17.50 26.19 23.85
N ARG A 255 18.70 26.11 23.25
CA ARG A 255 19.93 26.70 23.85
C ARG A 255 19.79 28.20 24.06
N GLY A 256 19.16 28.92 23.13
CA GLY A 256 18.87 30.35 23.26
C GLY A 256 17.93 30.66 24.43
N VAL A 257 16.82 29.92 24.54
CA VAL A 257 15.87 30.03 25.66
C VAL A 257 16.54 29.71 26.98
N ASN A 258 17.33 28.64 27.04
CA ASN A 258 18.09 28.25 28.24
C ASN A 258 19.08 29.33 28.66
N ASN A 259 19.80 29.94 27.71
CA ASN A 259 20.73 31.02 28.00
C ASN A 259 20.01 32.27 28.54
N LEU A 260 18.90 32.65 27.93
CA LEU A 260 18.11 33.79 28.36
C LEU A 260 17.51 33.55 29.75
N TYR A 261 16.93 32.37 29.98
CA TYR A 261 16.37 31.98 31.27
C TYR A 261 17.42 32.03 32.37
N PHE A 262 18.62 31.50 32.11
CA PHE A 262 19.74 31.56 33.03
C PHE A 262 20.12 33.01 33.39
N ARG A 263 20.19 33.91 32.40
CA ARG A 263 20.48 35.35 32.64
C ARG A 263 19.35 36.05 33.41
N MET A 264 18.09 35.69 33.15
CA MET A 264 16.94 36.31 33.79
C MET A 264 16.69 35.79 35.21
N SER A 265 17.24 34.63 35.57
CA SER A 265 17.08 33.99 36.89
C SER A 265 17.61 34.84 38.05
N CYS A 266 18.51 35.80 37.78
CA CYS A 266 19.02 36.73 38.80
C CYS A 266 18.13 37.95 39.02
N VAL A 267 17.09 38.18 38.21
CA VAL A 267 16.14 39.28 38.37
C VAL A 267 15.17 38.93 39.51
N PRO A 268 15.23 39.61 40.67
CA PRO A 268 14.32 39.38 41.78
C PRO A 268 12.92 39.95 41.45
N VAL A 269 11.90 39.09 41.52
CA VAL A 269 10.49 39.47 41.39
C VAL A 269 9.75 38.95 42.63
N GLU A 270 8.97 39.82 43.27
CA GLU A 270 8.17 39.43 44.44
C GLU A 270 7.07 38.44 44.04
N GLY A 271 6.93 37.35 44.80
CA GLY A 271 5.87 36.35 44.59
C GLY A 271 6.18 35.27 43.54
N LEU A 272 7.30 35.33 42.81
CA LEU A 272 7.71 34.27 41.89
C LEU A 272 8.60 33.22 42.59
N PRO A 273 8.23 31.92 42.56
CA PRO A 273 9.08 30.85 43.07
C PRO A 273 10.44 30.85 42.36
N ARG A 274 11.51 30.52 43.10
CA ARG A 274 12.86 30.32 42.54
C ARG A 274 13.04 28.94 41.90
N ALA A 275 11.93 28.24 41.63
CA ALA A 275 11.94 26.87 41.14
C ALA A 275 12.56 26.82 39.73
N SER A 276 13.40 25.81 39.49
CA SER A 276 14.01 25.60 38.18
C SER A 276 12.99 25.03 37.20
N CYS A 277 12.62 25.82 36.19
CA CYS A 277 11.81 25.34 35.08
C CYS A 277 12.65 24.37 34.23
N THR A 278 12.10 23.20 33.89
CA THR A 278 12.75 22.22 33.01
C THR A 278 12.34 22.42 31.56
N GLU A 279 11.06 22.71 31.31
CA GLU A 279 10.52 22.89 29.96
C GLU A 279 10.76 24.29 29.38
N SER A 280 11.02 24.36 28.07
CA SER A 280 11.31 25.61 27.34
C SER A 280 10.15 26.61 27.38
N MET A 281 8.90 26.15 27.36
CA MET A 281 7.73 27.03 27.44
C MET A 281 7.59 27.67 28.82
N ASP A 282 7.84 26.92 29.89
CA ASP A 282 7.80 27.45 31.25
C ASP A 282 8.95 28.43 31.50
N LYS A 283 10.14 28.15 30.96
CA LYS A 283 11.27 29.09 30.95
C LYS A 283 10.89 30.40 30.27
N LEU A 284 10.22 30.37 29.12
CA LEU A 284 9.76 31.56 28.42
C LEU A 284 8.69 32.35 29.20
N ARG A 285 7.75 31.67 29.87
CA ARG A 285 6.76 32.33 30.75
C ARG A 285 7.42 33.02 31.94
N ASP A 286 8.39 32.37 32.59
CA ASP A 286 9.14 32.96 33.68
C ASP A 286 9.99 34.16 33.21
N ILE A 287 10.68 34.06 32.07
CA ILE A 287 11.38 35.19 31.44
C ILE A 287 10.41 36.36 31.21
N SER A 288 9.23 36.08 30.64
CA SER A 288 8.21 37.09 30.35
C SER A 288 7.71 37.78 31.63
N ALA A 289 7.52 37.03 32.72
CA ALA A 289 7.11 37.57 34.01
C ALA A 289 8.19 38.46 34.66
N ARG A 290 9.49 38.17 34.42
CA ARG A 290 10.61 38.96 34.97
C ARG A 290 10.97 40.19 34.14
N LEU A 291 10.62 40.20 32.85
CA LEU A 291 10.97 41.27 31.91
C LEU A 291 10.48 42.67 32.35
N PRO A 292 9.23 42.85 32.83
CA PRO A 292 8.75 44.17 33.28
C PRO A 292 9.54 44.71 34.47
N THR A 293 9.92 43.84 35.42
CA THR A 293 10.74 44.24 36.57
C THR A 293 12.12 44.69 36.13
N LEU A 294 12.75 43.99 35.18
CA LEU A 294 14.04 44.39 34.62
C LEU A 294 13.93 45.73 33.88
N LEU A 295 12.88 45.92 33.07
CA LEU A 295 12.63 47.15 32.34
C LEU A 295 12.40 48.34 33.27
N HIS A 296 11.63 48.15 34.36
CA HIS A 296 11.39 49.17 35.38
C HIS A 296 12.65 49.54 36.16
N ARG A 297 13.53 48.57 36.45
CA ARG A 297 14.83 48.85 37.07
C ARG A 297 15.75 49.62 36.12
N ALA A 298 15.78 49.21 34.85
CA ALA A 298 16.55 49.91 33.83
C ALA A 298 16.06 51.35 33.58
N SER A 299 14.75 51.61 33.68
CA SER A 299 14.20 52.97 33.53
C SER A 299 14.39 53.85 34.77
N LYS A 300 14.42 53.26 35.97
CA LYS A 300 14.71 53.97 37.23
C LYS A 300 16.19 54.34 37.39
N HIS A 301 17.09 53.54 36.84
CA HIS A 301 18.48 53.93 36.73
C HIS A 301 18.64 54.96 35.59
N GLN A 302 18.62 56.25 35.92
CA GLN A 302 19.31 57.22 35.07
C GLN A 302 20.79 56.79 34.95
N PRO A 303 21.42 56.95 33.78
CA PRO A 303 22.82 56.60 33.64
C PRO A 303 23.64 57.52 34.55
N GLU A 304 24.08 57.02 35.71
CA GLU A 304 25.29 57.48 36.40
C GLU A 304 26.57 57.16 35.57
N ILE A 305 26.44 57.17 34.24
CA ILE A 305 27.50 57.02 33.27
C ILE A 305 27.84 58.40 32.67
N SER A 306 27.16 59.48 33.10
CA SER A 306 27.44 60.86 32.69
C SER A 306 28.78 61.41 33.21
N GLY A 307 29.61 60.59 33.85
CA GLY A 307 30.97 60.94 34.27
C GLY A 307 31.97 59.79 34.26
N LEU A 308 31.63 58.62 33.70
CA LEU A 308 32.56 57.50 33.60
C LEU A 308 33.22 57.50 32.22
N ASP A 309 34.54 57.70 32.24
CA ASP A 309 35.40 57.59 31.06
C ASP A 309 35.15 56.25 30.36
N GLN A 310 34.92 56.29 29.05
CA GLN A 310 34.50 55.15 28.25
C GLN A 310 35.50 53.99 28.38
N GLU A 311 36.78 54.31 28.56
CA GLU A 311 37.86 53.35 28.80
C GLU A 311 37.75 52.62 30.14
N ARG A 312 37.24 53.28 31.19
CA ARG A 312 36.94 52.64 32.49
C ARG A 312 35.74 51.70 32.40
N VAL A 313 34.70 52.08 31.67
CA VAL A 313 33.53 51.22 31.44
C VAL A 313 33.94 49.96 30.68
N TYR A 314 34.74 50.11 29.62
CA TYR A 314 35.30 48.97 28.88
C TYR A 314 36.21 48.10 29.75
N SER A 315 37.10 48.70 30.54
CA SER A 315 37.99 47.95 31.44
C SER A 315 37.23 47.17 32.51
N LEU A 316 36.17 47.76 33.07
CA LEU A 316 35.33 47.12 34.08
C LEU A 316 34.52 45.97 33.46
N LEU A 317 33.93 46.18 32.28
CA LEU A 317 33.24 45.13 31.53
C LEU A 317 34.18 44.00 31.12
N GLU A 318 35.43 44.30 30.74
CA GLU A 318 36.43 43.31 30.38
C GLU A 318 36.90 42.52 31.61
N GLN A 319 37.09 43.17 32.77
CA GLN A 319 37.37 42.49 34.03
C GLN A 319 36.22 41.61 34.50
N LEU A 320 34.98 42.11 34.46
CA LEU A 320 33.80 41.33 34.82
C LEU A 320 33.61 40.13 33.88
N ASN A 321 33.81 40.31 32.57
CA ASN A 321 33.81 39.21 31.60
C ASN A 321 34.93 38.18 31.85
N LYS A 322 36.10 38.61 32.36
CA LYS A 322 37.21 37.71 32.72
C LYS A 322 36.96 36.94 34.02
N MET A 323 36.20 37.50 34.96
CA MET A 323 35.89 36.86 36.26
C MET A 323 34.64 35.97 36.21
N GLU A 324 33.76 36.15 35.22
CA GLU A 324 32.59 35.30 35.02
C GLU A 324 33.00 33.94 34.45
N SER A 325 33.15 32.92 35.30
CA SER A 325 33.53 31.53 34.95
C SER A 325 32.59 30.83 33.95
N ARG A 326 31.46 31.47 33.61
CA ARG A 326 30.41 30.97 32.71
C ARG A 326 30.36 31.70 31.37
N ASN A 327 31.16 32.75 31.17
CA ASN A 327 31.40 33.31 29.84
C ASN A 327 32.38 32.42 29.10
N ILE A 328 31.85 31.39 28.44
CA ILE A 328 32.63 30.63 27.48
C ILE A 328 32.97 31.61 26.36
N LYS A 329 34.22 32.11 26.33
CA LYS A 329 34.79 32.65 25.10
C LYS A 329 34.55 31.58 24.06
N ARG A 330 33.72 31.85 23.04
CA ARG A 330 33.68 31.00 21.85
C ARG A 330 35.15 30.81 21.47
N PRO A 331 35.69 29.58 21.48
CA PRO A 331 37.00 29.39 20.89
C PRO A 331 36.86 29.90 19.46
N SER A 332 37.79 30.74 19.01
CA SER A 332 37.93 31.00 17.58
C SER A 332 38.39 29.70 16.94
N THR A 333 37.49 28.74 16.78
CA THR A 333 37.72 27.57 15.94
C THR A 333 37.78 28.09 14.50
N PRO A 334 38.88 27.88 13.78
CA PRO A 334 38.84 27.95 12.33
C PRO A 334 37.85 26.87 11.88
N ILE A 335 36.97 27.24 10.96
CA ILE A 335 36.02 26.32 10.33
C ILE A 335 36.84 25.21 9.67
N TYR A 336 36.93 24.06 10.32
CA TYR A 336 37.37 22.82 9.70
C TYR A 336 36.19 22.31 8.87
N ALA A 337 36.24 22.56 7.57
CA ALA A 337 35.37 21.90 6.62
C ALA A 337 35.89 20.46 6.43
N ILE A 338 35.22 19.53 7.09
CA ILE A 338 34.84 18.19 6.65
C ILE A 338 35.70 17.61 5.51
N GLN A 339 36.62 16.71 5.86
CA GLN A 339 37.11 15.67 4.95
C GLN A 339 36.06 14.56 4.91
N LEU A 340 35.46 14.36 3.74
CA LEU A 340 34.84 13.10 3.35
C LEU A 340 35.87 12.36 2.51
N ASN A 341 36.31 11.19 2.95
CA ASN A 341 36.96 10.21 2.09
C ASN A 341 35.89 9.21 1.64
N ASP A 342 35.74 9.03 0.34
CA ASP A 342 36.11 7.78 -0.33
C ASP A 342 36.11 7.99 -1.86
N ASP A 343 37.32 7.90 -2.42
CA ASP A 343 37.74 7.34 -3.72
C ASP A 343 36.79 7.41 -4.93
N ASP A 344 37.09 8.28 -5.90
CA ASP A 344 37.85 7.91 -7.11
C ASP A 344 38.06 9.12 -8.06
N ASP A 345 39.31 9.28 -8.50
CA ASP A 345 39.83 9.92 -9.71
C ASP A 345 39.41 11.37 -10.07
N GLU A 346 40.30 12.32 -9.76
CA GLU A 346 41.03 13.18 -10.71
C GLU A 346 41.84 14.20 -9.88
N GLU A 347 43.16 14.18 -10.07
CA GLU A 347 44.17 14.81 -9.23
C GLU A 347 44.21 16.34 -9.44
N GLU A 348 43.19 17.09 -9.00
CA GLU A 348 43.25 18.55 -8.94
C GLU A 348 43.97 18.99 -7.67
N CYS A 349 45.31 19.01 -7.76
CA CYS A 349 46.23 19.46 -6.72
C CYS A 349 45.84 20.86 -6.23
N CYS A 350 45.16 20.93 -5.07
CA CYS A 350 44.83 22.18 -4.43
C CYS A 350 46.13 22.96 -4.12
N PRO A 351 46.32 24.17 -4.66
CA PRO A 351 47.60 24.87 -4.57
C PRO A 351 47.96 25.12 -3.11
N SER A 352 49.21 24.79 -2.75
CA SER A 352 49.72 25.00 -1.40
C SER A 352 49.63 26.47 -1.01
N ARG A 353 49.62 26.75 0.29
CA ARG A 353 49.58 28.11 0.83
C ARG A 353 50.70 28.99 0.23
N GLU A 354 51.86 28.41 -0.02
CA GLU A 354 53.01 29.06 -0.64
C GLU A 354 52.78 29.37 -2.12
N GLU A 355 52.08 28.49 -2.84
CA GLU A 355 51.68 28.69 -4.24
C GLU A 355 50.58 29.74 -4.39
N ILE A 356 49.57 29.74 -3.52
CA ILE A 356 48.54 30.78 -3.48
C ILE A 356 49.22 32.14 -3.21
N LYS A 357 50.15 32.21 -2.25
CA LYS A 357 50.94 33.44 -1.99
C LYS A 357 51.79 33.85 -3.19
N ARG A 358 52.30 32.90 -3.97
CA ARG A 358 53.07 33.19 -5.20
C ARG A 358 52.16 33.72 -6.30
N CYS A 359 50.99 33.12 -6.49
CA CYS A 359 49.98 33.56 -7.44
C CYS A 359 49.41 34.94 -7.09
N SER A 360 49.09 35.20 -5.82
CA SER A 360 48.66 36.54 -5.39
C SER A 360 49.73 37.60 -5.61
N ARG A 361 51.02 37.30 -5.37
CA ARG A 361 52.11 38.24 -5.67
C ARG A 361 52.24 38.53 -7.16
N ARG A 362 52.15 37.51 -8.02
CA ARG A 362 52.15 37.69 -9.49
C ARG A 362 50.96 38.52 -9.97
N LEU A 363 49.77 38.32 -9.39
CA LEU A 363 48.57 39.12 -9.69
C LEU A 363 48.76 40.60 -9.33
N ILE A 364 49.37 40.87 -8.16
CA ILE A 364 49.67 42.23 -7.73
C ILE A 364 50.74 42.89 -8.63
N GLU A 365 51.77 42.16 -9.04
CA GLU A 365 52.81 42.66 -9.96
C GLU A 365 52.25 42.95 -11.37
N VAL A 366 51.36 42.10 -11.89
CA VAL A 366 50.68 42.32 -13.18
C VAL A 366 49.75 43.53 -13.13
N GLU A 367 49.02 43.72 -12.04
CA GLU A 367 48.19 44.91 -11.78
C GLU A 367 49.03 46.20 -11.72
N GLN A 368 50.19 46.16 -11.06
CA GLN A 368 51.09 47.30 -10.94
C GLN A 368 51.79 47.65 -12.27
N ASN A 369 52.18 46.64 -13.06
CA ASN A 369 52.76 46.84 -14.39
C ASN A 369 51.75 47.35 -15.44
N LYS A 370 50.46 47.01 -15.29
CA LYS A 370 49.37 47.60 -16.10
C LYS A 370 49.10 49.07 -15.74
N LYS A 371 49.35 49.48 -14.50
CA LYS A 371 49.22 50.88 -14.05
C LYS A 371 50.42 51.74 -14.50
N SER A 372 51.63 51.17 -14.61
CA SER A 372 52.79 51.87 -15.17
C SER A 372 52.70 52.05 -16.69
N SER A 373 52.19 51.07 -17.44
CA SER A 373 52.01 51.19 -18.90
C SER A 373 50.90 52.17 -19.31
N ARG A 374 49.83 52.31 -18.50
CA ARG A 374 48.80 53.36 -18.67
C ARG A 374 49.31 54.77 -18.37
N ARG A 375 50.34 54.93 -17.53
CA ARG A 375 51.00 56.23 -17.30
C ARG A 375 51.98 56.62 -18.41
N ALA A 376 52.60 55.65 -19.08
CA ALA A 376 53.49 55.90 -20.22
C ALA A 376 52.72 56.38 -21.48
N LYS A 377 51.54 55.80 -21.78
CA LYS A 377 50.69 56.22 -22.92
C LYS A 377 49.96 57.56 -22.74
N LYS A 378 50.16 58.26 -21.62
CA LYS A 378 49.58 59.59 -21.35
C LYS A 378 50.63 60.71 -21.44
N LYS A 379 51.85 60.39 -21.88
CA LYS A 379 52.99 61.31 -22.01
C LYS A 379 53.60 61.33 -23.41
N GLU A 380 52.91 60.78 -24.39
CA GLU A 380 53.27 60.90 -25.82
C GLU A 380 52.35 61.90 -26.50
#